data_AF-A0A6I3H0I3-F1
#
_entry.id   AF-A0A6I3H0I3-F1
#
_cell.length_a   1.000
_cell.length_b   1.000
_cell.length_c   1.000
_cell.angle_alpha   90.00
_cell.angle_beta   90.00
_cell.angle_gamma   90.00
#
_symmetry.space_group_name_H-M   'P 1'
#
loop_
_entity.id
_entity.type
_entity.pdbx_description
1 polymer ?
#
loop_
_entity_poly.entity_id
_entity_poly.type
_entity_poly.pdbx_seq_one_letter_code
_entity_poly.pdbx_strand_id
1 'polypeptide(L)'
;ERAQLKSWTDYYKKNRSLIHSGKIVRVDQPDDSTFVHGVVSQDKSKALFAFVQLRPAGGTLPGSLRFEGLDPLASYKVIAEQPCGPAMFMSQKSPSWLEGATLTGQALSTIGLRPPVLAPENAILISLVKI
;
A
#
# COMPACT_ATOMS: atom_id res chain seq x y z
N GLU A 1 -1.32 -21.19 -11.46
CA GLU A 1 -2.72 -20.94 -11.05
C GLU A 1 -3.10 -21.44 -9.65
N ARG A 2 -3.27 -22.75 -9.39
CA ARG A 2 -3.71 -23.24 -8.05
C ARG A 2 -2.84 -22.77 -6.87
N ALA A 3 -1.51 -22.71 -7.06
CA ALA A 3 -0.59 -22.20 -6.05
C ALA A 3 -0.77 -20.70 -5.77
N GLN A 4 -1.07 -19.90 -6.80
CA GLN A 4 -1.37 -18.48 -6.65
C GLN A 4 -2.68 -18.29 -5.89
N LEU A 5 -3.75 -19.00 -6.27
CA LEU A 5 -5.03 -18.93 -5.57
C LEU A 5 -4.92 -19.31 -4.08
N LYS A 6 -4.08 -20.32 -3.77
CA LYS A 6 -3.77 -20.68 -2.37
C LYS A 6 -3.09 -19.52 -1.64
N SER A 7 -2.05 -18.92 -2.23
CA SER A 7 -1.37 -17.74 -1.67
C SER A 7 -2.35 -16.58 -1.41
N TRP A 8 -3.25 -16.30 -2.35
CA TRP A 8 -4.25 -15.23 -2.22
C TRP A 8 -5.19 -15.52 -1.04
N THR A 9 -5.68 -16.76 -0.97
CA THR A 9 -6.61 -17.21 0.07
C THR A 9 -5.95 -17.16 1.44
N ASP A 10 -4.69 -17.59 1.56
CA ASP A 10 -3.95 -17.60 2.80
C ASP A 10 -3.66 -16.17 3.28
N TYR A 11 -3.26 -15.28 2.36
CA TYR A 11 -3.05 -13.87 2.66
C TYR A 11 -4.36 -13.18 3.10
N TYR A 12 -5.47 -13.43 2.40
CA TYR A 12 -6.78 -12.93 2.80
C TYR A 12 -7.16 -13.44 4.18
N LYS A 13 -7.05 -14.75 4.45
CA LYS A 13 -7.40 -15.33 5.75
C LYS A 13 -6.58 -14.73 6.89
N LYS A 14 -5.29 -14.45 6.67
CA LYS A 14 -4.41 -13.79 7.64
C LYS A 14 -4.88 -12.36 7.97
N ASN A 15 -5.41 -11.64 6.99
CA ASN A 15 -5.80 -10.23 7.14
C ASN A 15 -7.32 -10.00 7.25
N ARG A 16 -8.16 -11.04 7.18
CA ARG A 16 -9.63 -10.93 7.10
C ARG A 16 -10.24 -10.11 8.24
N SER A 17 -9.71 -10.25 9.45
CA SER A 17 -10.19 -9.50 10.61
C SER A 17 -9.95 -8.01 10.44
N LEU A 18 -8.78 -7.62 9.95
CA LEU A 18 -8.46 -6.24 9.62
C LEU A 18 -9.34 -5.73 8.48
N ILE A 19 -9.47 -6.49 7.39
CA ILE A 19 -10.25 -6.10 6.20
C ILE A 19 -11.72 -5.85 6.53
N HIS A 20 -12.33 -6.67 7.39
CA HIS A 20 -13.76 -6.58 7.70
C HIS A 20 -14.11 -5.68 8.88
N SER A 21 -13.18 -5.38 9.79
CA SER A 21 -13.46 -4.59 11.00
C SER A 21 -12.74 -3.23 11.07
N GLY A 22 -11.72 -3.03 10.23
CA GLY A 22 -10.97 -1.78 10.22
C GLY A 22 -11.71 -0.65 9.54
N LYS A 23 -11.22 0.57 9.76
CA LYS A 23 -11.72 1.79 9.12
C LYS A 23 -11.16 1.89 7.69
N ILE A 24 -12.05 1.96 6.71
CA ILE A 24 -11.69 2.16 5.30
C ILE A 24 -11.13 3.57 5.11
N VAL A 25 -10.04 3.66 4.36
CA VAL A 25 -9.41 4.92 3.95
C VAL A 25 -9.31 4.90 2.43
N ARG A 26 -9.71 5.99 1.79
CA ARG A 26 -9.45 6.26 0.37
C ARG A 26 -8.51 7.43 0.31
N VAL A 27 -7.46 7.31 -0.50
CA VAL A 27 -6.44 8.36 -0.62
C VAL A 27 -6.66 9.02 -1.96
N ASP A 28 -7.04 10.30 -1.93
CA ASP A 28 -7.28 11.07 -3.14
C ASP A 28 -6.03 11.11 -4.01
N GLN A 29 -6.22 10.89 -5.30
CA GLN A 29 -5.18 10.91 -6.31
C GLN A 29 -5.38 12.14 -7.21
N PRO A 30 -4.30 12.71 -7.77
CA PRO A 30 -4.39 13.88 -8.63
C PRO A 30 -5.13 13.60 -9.95
N ASP A 31 -5.17 12.35 -10.38
CA ASP A 31 -5.85 11.88 -11.59
C ASP A 31 -6.39 10.45 -11.42
N ASP A 32 -7.11 9.96 -12.44
CA ASP A 32 -7.73 8.63 -12.46
C ASP A 32 -6.78 7.53 -12.98
N SER A 33 -5.46 7.77 -13.02
CA SER A 33 -4.48 6.75 -13.45
C SER A 33 -4.16 5.76 -12.34
N THR A 34 -4.25 6.20 -11.08
CA THR A 34 -4.01 5.38 -9.89
C THR A 34 -5.25 5.33 -9.00
N PHE A 35 -5.41 4.22 -8.29
CA PHE A 35 -6.42 4.07 -7.26
C PHE A 35 -5.76 3.56 -5.98
N VAL A 36 -5.93 4.32 -4.90
CA VAL A 36 -5.32 4.01 -3.62
C VAL A 36 -6.40 3.93 -2.56
N HIS A 37 -6.49 2.77 -1.93
CA HIS A 37 -7.41 2.54 -0.83
C HIS A 37 -6.79 1.62 0.19
N GLY A 38 -7.31 1.63 1.40
CA GLY A 38 -6.81 0.77 2.45
C GLY A 38 -7.77 0.67 3.62
N VAL A 39 -7.29 -0.01 4.64
CA VAL A 39 -7.99 -0.24 5.88
C VAL A 39 -7.01 -0.09 7.03
N VAL A 40 -7.42 0.64 8.06
CA VAL A 40 -6.65 0.85 9.30
C VAL A 40 -7.38 0.17 10.45
N SER A 41 -6.68 -0.57 11.30
CA SER A 41 -7.29 -1.18 12.48
C SER A 41 -7.83 -0.12 13.44
N GLN A 42 -8.86 -0.47 14.22
CA GLN A 42 -9.50 0.48 15.16
C GLN A 42 -8.54 1.01 16.23
N ASP A 43 -7.61 0.15 16.67
CA ASP A 43 -6.53 0.47 17.61
C ASP A 43 -5.31 1.14 16.93
N LYS A 44 -5.37 1.36 15.61
CA LYS A 44 -4.29 1.90 14.77
C LYS A 44 -2.98 1.11 14.83
N SER A 45 -2.99 -0.14 15.31
CA SER A 45 -1.79 -0.98 15.38
C SER A 45 -1.36 -1.54 14.02
N LYS A 46 -2.29 -1.65 13.07
CA LYS A 46 -2.03 -2.20 11.74
C LYS A 46 -2.81 -1.45 10.67
N ALA A 47 -2.26 -1.39 9.47
CA ALA A 47 -2.99 -0.98 8.29
C ALA A 47 -2.57 -1.78 7.07
N LEU A 48 -3.48 -1.87 6.10
CA LEU A 48 -3.26 -2.52 4.82
C LEU A 48 -3.80 -1.64 3.72
N PHE A 49 -2.95 -1.21 2.80
CA PHE A 49 -3.30 -0.39 1.66
C PHE A 49 -3.01 -1.13 0.36
N ALA A 50 -3.76 -0.82 -0.69
CA ALA A 50 -3.54 -1.23 -2.05
C ALA A 50 -3.20 0.01 -2.88
N PHE A 51 -2.10 -0.07 -3.62
CA PHE A 51 -1.75 0.89 -4.66
C PHE A 51 -1.99 0.20 -6.02
N VAL A 52 -2.95 0.71 -6.78
CA VAL A 52 -3.39 0.12 -8.05
C VAL A 52 -3.11 1.11 -9.18
N GLN A 53 -2.36 0.68 -10.19
CA GLN A 53 -2.17 1.42 -11.43
C GLN A 53 -3.24 0.95 -12.43
N LEU A 54 -4.23 1.80 -12.71
CA LEU A 54 -5.33 1.48 -13.61
C LEU A 54 -5.01 1.82 -15.08
N ARG A 55 -4.24 2.89 -15.31
CA ARG A 55 -3.87 3.39 -16.63
C ARG A 55 -2.38 3.75 -16.67
N PRO A 56 -1.78 3.99 -17.84
CA PRO A 56 -0.42 4.52 -17.91
C PRO A 56 -0.26 5.76 -17.03
N ALA A 57 0.86 5.87 -16.33
CA ALA A 57 1.14 7.04 -15.50
C ALA A 57 1.16 8.31 -16.38
N GLY A 58 0.31 9.28 -16.07
CA GLY A 58 0.10 10.47 -16.91
C GLY A 58 1.22 11.52 -16.84
N GLY A 59 2.12 11.44 -15.86
CA GLY A 59 3.18 12.42 -15.64
C GLY A 59 4.51 11.81 -15.15
N THR A 60 5.58 12.62 -15.22
CA THR A 60 6.96 12.22 -14.87
C THR A 60 7.22 12.13 -13.37
N LEU A 61 6.39 12.75 -12.52
CA LEU A 61 6.49 12.65 -11.06
C LEU A 61 5.16 12.20 -10.45
N PRO A 62 5.11 10.98 -9.89
CA PRO A 62 3.96 10.54 -9.10
C PRO A 62 3.80 11.41 -7.85
N GLY A 63 2.55 11.75 -7.50
CA GLY A 63 2.24 12.34 -6.20
C GLY A 63 2.65 11.42 -5.04
N SER A 64 2.89 11.98 -3.86
CA SER A 64 3.24 11.18 -2.67
C SER A 64 2.08 10.26 -2.26
N LEU A 65 2.41 8.99 -2.00
CA LEU A 65 1.51 8.02 -1.41
C LEU A 65 1.39 8.27 0.09
N ARG A 66 0.28 8.86 0.52
CA ARG A 66 0.00 9.18 1.93
C ARG A 66 -0.87 8.11 2.57
N PHE A 67 -0.68 7.92 3.87
CA PHE A 67 -1.42 6.93 4.67
C PHE A 67 -2.12 7.65 5.82
N GLU A 68 -3.43 7.86 5.66
CA GLU A 68 -4.25 8.53 6.68
C GLU A 68 -4.80 7.56 7.72
N GLY A 69 -5.22 8.09 8.87
CA GLY A 69 -5.84 7.30 9.95
C GLY A 69 -4.85 6.63 10.91
N LEU A 70 -3.55 6.73 10.66
CA LEU A 70 -2.49 6.25 11.55
C LEU A 70 -2.39 7.06 12.85
N ASP A 71 -1.72 6.51 13.85
CA ASP A 71 -1.35 7.22 15.08
C ASP A 71 -0.12 8.10 14.79
N PRO A 72 -0.21 9.44 14.90
CA PRO A 72 0.89 10.32 14.50
C PRO A 72 2.15 10.15 15.37
N LEU A 73 1.99 9.72 16.61
CA LEU A 73 3.08 9.55 17.58
C LEU A 73 3.72 8.16 17.51
N ALA A 74 3.11 7.22 16.78
CA ALA A 74 3.62 5.87 16.63
C ALA A 74 4.55 5.75 15.43
N SER A 75 5.50 4.81 15.52
CA SER A 75 6.31 4.38 14.39
C SER A 75 5.70 3.13 13.76
N TYR A 76 5.77 3.04 12.44
CA TYR A 76 5.25 1.94 11.66
C TYR A 76 6.34 1.37 10.78
N LYS A 77 6.45 0.04 10.77
CA LYS A 77 7.17 -0.70 9.75
C LYS A 77 6.27 -0.83 8.53
N VAL A 78 6.71 -0.29 7.40
CA VAL A 78 6.03 -0.29 6.11
C VAL A 78 6.75 -1.26 5.18
N ILE A 79 6.01 -2.17 4.55
CA ILE A 79 6.57 -3.15 3.60
C ILE A 79 5.59 -3.29 2.43
N ALA A 80 6.12 -3.40 1.21
CA ALA A 80 5.31 -3.80 0.07
C ALA A 80 5.20 -5.33 -0.01
N GLU A 81 3.96 -5.83 -0.09
CA GLU A 81 3.65 -7.24 -0.17
C GLU A 81 3.01 -7.56 -1.53
N GLN A 82 3.44 -8.67 -2.13
CA GLN A 82 2.97 -9.14 -3.44
C GLN A 82 2.48 -10.59 -3.34
N PRO A 83 1.48 -10.88 -2.49
CA PRO A 83 0.96 -12.25 -2.32
C PRO A 83 0.31 -12.78 -3.60
N CYS A 84 -0.01 -11.88 -4.54
CA CYS A 84 -0.63 -12.19 -5.81
C CYS A 84 0.33 -12.45 -6.96
N GLY A 85 1.63 -12.53 -6.68
CA GLY A 85 2.69 -12.60 -7.68
C GLY A 85 3.32 -11.23 -7.92
N PRO A 86 4.48 -11.20 -8.59
CA PRO A 86 5.23 -9.96 -8.78
C PRO A 86 4.46 -8.99 -9.67
N ALA A 87 4.34 -7.74 -9.22
CA ALA A 87 3.83 -6.66 -10.05
C ALA A 87 4.86 -6.30 -11.13
N MET A 88 4.38 -5.86 -12.29
CA MET A 88 5.24 -5.35 -13.35
C MET A 88 5.60 -3.89 -13.07
N PHE A 89 6.90 -3.61 -12.87
CA PHE A 89 7.43 -2.27 -12.65
C PHE A 89 7.95 -1.68 -13.97
N MET A 90 7.70 -0.39 -14.21
CA MET A 90 8.25 0.34 -15.37
C MET A 90 9.50 1.15 -15.02
N SER A 91 9.74 1.42 -13.74
CA SER A 91 10.94 2.12 -13.29
C SER A 91 12.16 1.20 -13.28
N GLN A 92 13.32 1.68 -13.74
CA GLN A 92 14.59 0.94 -13.65
C GLN A 92 15.01 0.63 -12.20
N LYS A 93 14.64 1.50 -11.25
CA LYS A 93 14.91 1.31 -9.83
C LYS A 93 13.65 1.57 -9.01
N SER A 94 13.19 0.54 -8.32
CA SER A 94 12.06 0.66 -7.41
C SER A 94 12.43 1.43 -6.14
N PRO A 95 11.47 2.09 -5.48
CA PRO A 95 11.72 2.76 -4.19
C PRO A 95 12.25 1.78 -3.14
N SER A 96 13.27 2.19 -2.36
CA SER A 96 13.89 1.33 -1.35
C SER A 96 12.94 0.92 -0.22
N TRP A 97 11.92 1.73 0.08
CA TRP A 97 10.95 1.42 1.14
C TRP A 97 10.11 0.18 0.85
N LEU A 98 10.04 -0.29 -0.41
CA LEU A 98 9.28 -1.50 -0.77
C LEU A 98 9.81 -2.74 -0.01
N GLU A 99 11.11 -2.80 0.25
CA GLU A 99 11.76 -3.88 1.01
C GLU A 99 11.57 -3.73 2.53
N GLY A 100 11.14 -2.55 2.98
CA GLY A 100 10.98 -2.21 4.38
C GLY A 100 11.45 -0.80 4.67
N ALA A 101 10.62 -0.02 5.37
CA ALA A 101 11.03 1.24 5.99
C ALA A 101 10.29 1.45 7.31
N THR A 102 10.92 2.16 8.24
CA THR A 102 10.28 2.57 9.50
C THR A 102 10.10 4.07 9.50
N LEU A 103 8.85 4.53 9.59
CA LEU A 103 8.51 5.95 9.64
C LEU A 103 7.43 6.21 10.68
N THR A 104 7.33 7.45 11.16
CA THR A 104 6.24 7.84 12.05
C THR A 104 4.92 7.94 11.28
N GLY A 105 3.80 7.69 11.97
CA GLY A 105 2.47 7.89 11.39
C GLY A 105 2.25 9.32 10.92
N GLN A 106 2.89 10.31 11.57
CA GLN A 106 2.87 11.70 11.12
C GLN A 106 3.59 11.88 9.78
N ALA A 107 4.79 11.32 9.60
CA ALA A 107 5.50 11.40 8.32
C ALA A 107 4.74 10.71 7.19
N LEU A 108 4.15 9.54 7.48
CA LEU A 108 3.37 8.76 6.51
C LEU A 108 2.08 9.44 6.06
N SER A 109 1.43 10.21 6.95
CA SER A 109 0.21 10.95 6.63
C SER A 109 0.48 12.31 5.97
N THR A 110 1.53 13.03 6.39
CA THR A 110 1.80 14.41 5.92
C THR A 110 2.70 14.45 4.68
N ILE A 111 3.80 13.70 4.68
CA ILE A 111 4.80 13.68 3.60
C ILE A 111 4.47 12.54 2.63
N GLY A 112 4.20 11.36 3.17
CA GLY A 112 3.96 10.14 2.40
C GLY A 112 5.25 9.49 1.87
N LEU A 113 5.08 8.46 1.05
CA LEU A 113 6.15 7.73 0.38
C LEU A 113 6.10 7.97 -1.12
N ARG A 114 7.25 7.90 -1.79
CA ARG A 114 7.27 7.92 -3.25
C ARG A 114 6.64 6.62 -3.78
N PRO A 115 5.54 6.66 -4.55
CA PRO A 115 4.96 5.43 -5.07
C PRO A 115 5.87 4.81 -6.13
N PRO A 116 5.80 3.48 -6.32
CA PRO A 116 6.45 2.82 -7.44
C PRO A 116 5.76 3.19 -8.76
N VAL A 117 6.49 3.07 -9.88
CA VAL A 117 5.91 3.18 -11.21
C VAL A 117 5.60 1.77 -11.70
N LEU A 118 4.32 1.40 -11.69
CA LEU A 118 3.83 0.10 -12.17
C LEU A 118 3.38 0.21 -13.63
N ALA A 119 3.38 -0.91 -14.34
CA ALA A 119 2.66 -1.01 -15.60
C ALA A 119 1.14 -0.90 -15.35
N PRO A 120 0.33 -0.51 -16.35
CA PRO A 120 -1.12 -0.53 -16.22
C PRO A 120 -1.64 -1.90 -15.78
N GLU A 121 -2.78 -1.92 -15.08
CA GLU A 121 -3.46 -3.13 -14.60
C GLU A 121 -2.64 -3.94 -13.57
N ASN A 122 -1.72 -3.28 -12.87
CA ASN A 122 -0.93 -3.89 -11.80
C ASN A 122 -1.22 -3.23 -10.45
N ALA A 123 -1.03 -4.00 -9.38
CA ALA A 123 -1.19 -3.51 -8.02
C ALA A 123 -0.15 -4.10 -7.08
N ILE A 124 0.14 -3.38 -6.00
CA ILE A 124 0.87 -3.89 -4.84
C ILE A 124 0.05 -3.66 -3.58
N LEU A 125 0.26 -4.53 -2.59
CA LEU A 125 -0.25 -4.32 -1.24
C LEU A 125 0.85 -3.71 -0.38
N ILE A 126 0.46 -2.90 0.60
CA ILE A 126 1.38 -2.20 1.49
C ILE A 126 0.87 -2.43 2.90
N SER A 127 1.64 -3.19 3.68
CA SER A 127 1.34 -3.44 5.07
C SER A 127 2.08 -2.44 5.96
N LEU A 128 1.37 -1.93 6.96
CA LEU A 128 1.91 -1.07 8.00
C LEU A 128 1.63 -1.71 9.35
N VAL A 129 2.67 -1.90 10.15
CA VAL A 129 2.55 -2.48 11.49
C VAL A 129 3.25 -1.58 12.48
N LYS A 130 2.53 -1.14 13.51
CA LYS A 130 3.05 -0.34 14.62
C LYS A 130 4.16 -1.12 15.33
N ILE A 131 5.28 -0.46 15.59
CA ILE A 131 6.41 -1.00 16.37
C ILE A 131 6.39 -0.47 17.81
#